data_AF-A0A1E7F0S6-F1
#
_entry.id   AF-A0A1E7F0S6-F1
#
_cell.length_a   1.000
_cell.length_b   1.000
_cell.length_c   1.000
_cell.angle_alpha   90.00
_cell.angle_beta   90.00
_cell.angle_gamma   90.00
#
_symmetry.space_group_name_H-M   'P 1'
#
loop_
_entity.id
_entity.type
_entity.pdbx_description
1 polymer ?
#
loop_
_entity_poly.entity_id
_entity_poly.type
_entity_poly.pdbx_seq_one_letter_code
_entity_poly.pdbx_strand_id
1 'polypeptide(L)'
;MSGSDLAPFVAAVLKDRTVAEMIQEIDKLKSRQTESENERLLVQITGTNGTPVHYEESFKNAERYTYEGYRDSPHIHVCFDDGSSHDLTTDGLPLSSLHEIEIRLGGVVVQRINIDDLNVQFEDDLYDEENRMEYIMVQHINRRHLSGLGHAGGDILLKDLLELVADETNDLTPQTLIINELIFDEKDLTPGIMSFIKK
;
A
#
# COMPACT_ATOMS: atom_id res chain seq x y z
N MET A 1 30.56 55.10 -30.79
CA MET A 1 30.36 54.10 -29.72
C MET A 1 31.16 52.87 -30.11
N SER A 2 32.15 52.52 -29.30
CA SER A 2 33.00 51.35 -29.54
C SER A 2 32.22 50.08 -29.21
N GLY A 3 32.33 49.02 -30.01
CA GLY A 3 31.72 47.72 -29.72
C GLY A 3 32.13 47.12 -28.36
N SER A 4 33.13 47.70 -27.69
CA SER A 4 33.58 47.35 -26.34
C SER A 4 32.55 47.60 -25.24
N ASP A 5 31.61 48.54 -25.41
CA ASP A 5 30.63 48.87 -24.36
C ASP A 5 29.45 47.86 -24.30
N LEU A 6 29.29 47.01 -25.31
CA LEU A 6 28.18 46.05 -25.41
C LEU A 6 28.51 44.67 -24.81
N ALA A 7 29.80 44.32 -24.70
CA ALA A 7 30.23 43.01 -24.21
C ALA A 7 29.75 42.68 -22.77
N PRO A 8 29.77 43.61 -21.79
CA PRO A 8 29.25 43.33 -20.45
C PRO A 8 27.74 43.02 -20.45
N PHE A 9 26.97 43.69 -21.30
CA PHE A 9 25.53 43.47 -21.43
C PHE A 9 25.22 42.09 -22.05
N VAL A 10 25.91 41.73 -23.14
CA VAL A 10 25.77 40.41 -23.77
C VAL A 10 26.16 39.30 -22.79
N ALA A 11 27.24 39.48 -22.02
CA ALA A 11 27.65 38.52 -21.01
C ALA A 11 26.61 38.38 -19.88
N ALA A 12 25.99 39.47 -19.43
CA ALA A 12 24.92 39.44 -18.43
C ALA A 12 23.67 38.70 -18.95
N VAL A 13 23.21 39.02 -20.16
CA VAL A 13 22.04 38.36 -20.79
C VAL A 13 22.26 36.85 -20.97
N LEU A 14 23.47 36.45 -21.40
CA LEU A 14 23.81 35.02 -21.52
C LEU A 14 23.83 34.31 -20.15
N LYS A 15 24.33 34.99 -19.10
CA LYS A 15 24.28 34.46 -17.72
C LYS A 15 22.84 34.32 -17.24
N ASP A 16 22.00 35.33 -17.43
CA ASP A 16 20.60 35.30 -17.00
C ASP A 16 19.83 34.18 -17.70
N ARG A 17 20.06 33.99 -19.01
CA ARG A 17 19.49 32.87 -19.75
C ARG A 17 19.94 31.52 -19.19
N THR A 18 21.24 31.35 -18.94
CA THR A 18 21.78 30.10 -18.39
C THR A 18 21.18 29.82 -17.01
N VAL A 19 21.03 30.85 -16.17
CA VAL A 19 20.39 30.73 -14.85
C VAL A 19 18.92 30.35 -14.98
N ALA A 20 18.17 30.94 -15.91
CA ALA A 20 16.77 30.58 -16.16
C ALA A 20 16.60 29.13 -16.63
N GLU A 21 17.45 28.67 -17.55
CA GLU A 21 17.46 27.28 -18.03
C GLU A 21 17.78 26.31 -16.87
N MET A 22 18.75 26.64 -16.01
CA MET A 22 19.06 25.84 -14.83
C MET A 22 17.90 25.79 -13.81
N ILE A 23 17.21 26.91 -13.57
CA ILE A 23 16.03 26.94 -12.68
C ILE A 23 14.94 26.01 -13.22
N GLN A 24 14.65 26.08 -14.52
CA GLN A 24 13.66 25.21 -15.15
C GLN A 24 14.01 23.73 -15.03
N GLU A 25 15.29 23.37 -15.21
CA GLU A 25 15.75 22.00 -15.04
C GLU A 25 15.63 21.52 -13.59
N ILE A 26 16.00 22.37 -12.62
CA ILE A 26 15.85 22.08 -11.19
C ILE A 26 14.38 21.80 -10.84
N ASP A 27 13.45 22.61 -11.34
CA ASP A 27 12.02 22.42 -11.05
C ASP A 27 11.49 21.12 -11.66
N LYS A 28 11.93 20.78 -12.88
CA LYS A 28 11.60 19.50 -13.52
C LYS A 28 12.15 18.30 -12.74
N LEU A 29 13.38 18.39 -12.25
CA LEU A 29 14.01 17.33 -11.47
C LEU A 29 13.31 17.13 -10.12
N LYS A 30 12.95 18.22 -9.43
CA LYS A 30 12.14 18.15 -8.21
C LYS A 30 10.80 17.49 -8.45
N SER A 31 10.11 17.84 -9.55
CA SER A 31 8.83 17.21 -9.90
C SER A 31 8.97 15.69 -10.08
N ARG A 32 10.00 15.24 -10.82
CA ARG A 32 10.26 13.81 -11.04
C ARG A 32 10.64 13.09 -9.75
N GLN A 33 11.40 13.75 -8.88
CA GLN A 33 11.75 13.19 -7.59
C GLN A 33 10.48 12.97 -6.74
N THR A 34 9.61 13.96 -6.65
CA THR A 34 8.33 13.85 -5.92
C THR A 34 7.45 12.74 -6.47
N GLU A 35 7.35 12.61 -7.80
CA GLU A 35 6.57 11.55 -8.45
C GLU A 35 7.13 10.17 -8.13
N SER A 36 8.45 9.98 -8.26
CA SER A 36 9.11 8.72 -7.91
C SER A 36 8.98 8.38 -6.42
N GLU A 37 9.02 9.38 -5.53
CA GLU A 37 8.78 9.18 -4.10
C GLU A 37 7.33 8.77 -3.82
N ASN A 38 6.35 9.33 -4.53
CA ASN A 38 4.95 8.90 -4.43
C ASN A 38 4.78 7.45 -4.89
N GLU A 39 5.35 7.09 -6.03
CA GLU A 39 5.30 5.73 -6.56
C GLU A 39 5.89 4.73 -5.56
N ARG A 40 7.04 5.02 -4.95
CA ARG A 40 7.68 4.14 -3.95
C ARG A 40 6.85 3.90 -2.69
N LEU A 41 5.89 4.78 -2.40
CA LEU A 41 5.01 4.69 -1.22
C LEU A 41 3.66 4.06 -1.56
N LEU A 42 3.43 3.69 -2.81
CA LEU A 42 2.20 3.05 -3.25
C LEU A 42 2.14 1.62 -2.73
N VAL A 43 0.99 1.27 -2.18
CA VAL A 43 0.63 -0.06 -1.70
C VAL A 43 -0.53 -0.52 -2.55
N GLN A 44 -0.39 -1.66 -3.22
CA GLN A 44 -1.44 -2.21 -4.07
C GLN A 44 -1.71 -3.66 -3.72
N ILE A 45 -2.98 -4.03 -3.78
CA ILE A 45 -3.44 -5.41 -3.78
C ILE A 45 -3.95 -5.70 -5.17
N THR A 46 -3.38 -6.71 -5.81
CA THR A 46 -3.57 -6.96 -7.25
C THR A 46 -3.77 -8.44 -7.54
N GLY A 47 -4.36 -8.75 -8.69
CA GLY A 47 -4.25 -10.09 -9.27
C GLY A 47 -2.85 -10.38 -9.81
N THR A 48 -2.65 -11.57 -10.37
CA THR A 48 -1.35 -12.01 -10.89
C THR A 48 -0.79 -11.02 -11.93
N ASN A 49 0.51 -10.69 -11.79
CA ASN A 49 1.22 -9.71 -12.63
C ASN A 49 0.74 -8.26 -12.45
N GLY A 50 0.11 -7.92 -11.33
CA GLY A 50 -0.28 -6.54 -11.03
C GLY A 50 -1.59 -6.12 -11.68
N THR A 51 -2.42 -7.05 -12.16
CA THR A 51 -3.69 -6.75 -12.82
C THR A 51 -4.71 -7.85 -12.55
N PRO A 52 -5.98 -7.49 -12.25
CA PRO A 52 -6.46 -6.14 -11.96
C PRO A 52 -5.87 -5.57 -10.66
N VAL A 53 -5.91 -4.25 -10.50
CA VAL A 53 -5.67 -3.61 -9.20
C VAL A 53 -6.99 -3.61 -8.46
N HIS A 54 -7.01 -4.25 -7.30
CA HIS A 54 -8.20 -4.41 -6.45
C HIS A 54 -8.27 -3.31 -5.41
N TYR A 55 -7.15 -3.06 -4.72
CA TYR A 55 -7.02 -1.99 -3.75
C TYR A 55 -5.72 -1.23 -4.01
N GLU A 56 -5.75 0.08 -3.77
CA GLU A 56 -4.62 0.97 -3.92
C GLU A 56 -4.64 2.02 -2.81
N GLU A 57 -3.54 2.16 -2.09
CA GLU A 57 -3.36 3.16 -1.04
C GLU A 57 -1.90 3.60 -0.97
N SER A 58 -1.59 4.63 -0.18
CA SER A 58 -0.24 5.11 0.05
C SER A 58 0.18 5.03 1.52
N PHE A 59 1.44 4.67 1.77
CA PHE A 59 2.05 4.81 3.10
C PHE A 59 2.01 6.25 3.66
N LYS A 60 1.77 7.27 2.83
CA LYS A 60 1.53 8.65 3.30
C LYS A 60 0.25 8.80 4.13
N ASN A 61 -0.71 7.92 3.88
CA ASN A 61 -1.98 7.85 4.56
C ASN A 61 -1.98 6.79 5.67
N ALA A 62 -0.86 6.07 5.84
CA ALA A 62 -0.72 5.09 6.90
C ALA A 62 -0.74 5.73 8.28
N GLU A 63 -1.29 4.99 9.22
CA GLU A 63 -1.38 5.35 10.63
C GLU A 63 -0.45 4.48 11.46
N ARG A 64 0.18 5.08 12.46
CA ARG A 64 1.07 4.39 13.38
C ARG A 64 0.35 4.13 14.69
N TYR A 65 0.20 2.86 15.04
CA TYR A 65 -0.42 2.44 16.29
C TYR A 65 0.60 1.85 17.26
N THR A 66 0.54 2.32 18.51
CA THR A 66 1.25 1.72 19.65
C THR A 66 0.20 1.25 20.65
N TYR A 67 0.04 -0.07 20.79
CA TYR A 67 -0.88 -0.59 21.80
C TYR A 67 -0.27 -0.42 23.20
N GLU A 68 -0.92 0.37 24.05
CA GLU A 68 -0.55 0.52 25.47
C GLU A 68 -0.81 -0.82 26.21
N GLY A 69 0.18 -1.72 26.23
CA GLY A 69 0.09 -2.97 26.99
C GLY A 69 0.90 -4.12 26.44
N TYR A 70 1.20 -4.11 25.14
CA TYR A 70 2.13 -5.06 24.53
C TYR A 70 3.50 -4.41 24.41
N ARG A 71 4.57 -5.12 24.81
CA ARG A 71 5.97 -4.70 24.59
C ARG A 71 6.38 -4.80 23.11
N ASP A 72 5.41 -5.02 22.24
CA ASP A 72 5.66 -5.28 20.84
C ASP A 72 5.79 -3.98 20.06
N SER A 73 6.46 -4.12 18.93
CA SER A 73 6.92 -3.01 18.12
C SER A 73 5.71 -2.25 17.57
N PRO A 74 5.80 -0.92 17.41
CA PRO A 74 4.74 -0.14 16.78
C PRO A 74 4.32 -0.76 15.44
N HIS A 75 3.02 -0.70 15.17
CA HIS A 75 2.43 -1.22 13.95
C HIS A 75 2.04 -0.09 13.03
N ILE A 76 2.22 -0.30 11.72
CA ILE A 76 1.81 0.62 10.67
C ILE A 76 0.59 0.03 9.99
N HIS A 77 -0.51 0.76 9.99
CA HIS A 77 -1.77 0.38 9.38
C HIS A 77 -1.94 1.15 8.08
N VAL A 78 -2.18 0.44 6.98
CA VAL A 78 -2.56 0.99 5.69
C VAL A 78 -4.01 0.59 5.47
N CYS A 79 -4.94 1.49 5.76
CA CYS A 79 -6.37 1.25 5.59
C CYS A 79 -6.77 1.60 4.16
N PHE A 80 -7.48 0.71 3.47
CA PHE A 80 -8.07 1.00 2.17
C PHE A 80 -9.44 1.62 2.39
N ASP A 81 -9.68 2.78 1.77
CA ASP A 81 -11.01 3.39 1.73
C ASP A 81 -11.90 2.51 0.84
N ASP A 82 -12.83 1.79 1.45
CA ASP A 82 -13.75 0.84 0.82
C ASP A 82 -15.00 1.53 0.24
N GLY A 83 -14.94 2.86 0.06
CA GLY A 83 -16.15 3.65 -0.14
C GLY A 83 -16.95 3.70 1.16
N SER A 84 -17.89 4.63 1.30
CA SER A 84 -18.62 4.78 2.57
C SER A 84 -19.18 3.43 3.04
N SER A 85 -18.90 3.06 4.30
CA SER A 85 -19.25 1.81 5.00
C SER A 85 -20.72 1.36 4.96
N HIS A 86 -21.56 2.02 4.18
CA HIS A 86 -22.96 1.72 3.95
C HIS A 86 -23.23 0.96 2.65
N ASP A 87 -22.24 0.76 1.76
CA ASP A 87 -22.44 0.08 0.47
C ASP A 87 -21.40 -1.04 0.19
N LEU A 88 -21.13 -1.85 1.22
CA LEU A 88 -20.20 -3.00 1.22
C LEU A 88 -20.52 -4.06 0.14
N THR A 89 -21.70 -4.02 -0.48
CA THR A 89 -22.13 -5.01 -1.48
C THR A 89 -21.41 -4.92 -2.83
N THR A 90 -20.60 -3.87 -3.06
CA THR A 90 -20.03 -3.59 -4.38
C THR A 90 -18.52 -3.85 -4.51
N ASP A 91 -17.76 -3.87 -3.41
CA ASP A 91 -16.30 -3.76 -3.46
C ASP A 91 -15.53 -5.02 -3.01
N GLY A 92 -16.25 -6.10 -2.71
CA GLY A 92 -15.65 -7.39 -2.38
C GLY A 92 -15.16 -8.19 -3.60
N LEU A 93 -14.01 -8.83 -3.45
CA LEU A 93 -13.42 -9.69 -4.48
C LEU A 93 -14.06 -11.07 -4.44
N PRO A 94 -14.69 -11.56 -5.53
CA PRO A 94 -15.32 -12.86 -5.47
C PRO A 94 -14.24 -13.94 -5.25
N LEU A 95 -14.32 -14.71 -4.17
CA LEU A 95 -13.31 -15.71 -3.82
C LEU A 95 -13.15 -16.76 -4.93
N SER A 96 -14.24 -17.06 -5.64
CA SER A 96 -14.24 -17.94 -6.82
C SER A 96 -13.42 -17.42 -8.01
N SER A 97 -13.14 -16.13 -8.06
CA SER A 97 -12.35 -15.47 -9.12
C SER A 97 -10.88 -15.30 -8.75
N LEU A 98 -10.52 -15.49 -7.49
CA LEU A 98 -9.20 -15.24 -6.97
C LEU A 98 -8.43 -16.55 -6.86
N HIS A 99 -7.44 -16.73 -7.73
CA HIS A 99 -6.48 -17.83 -7.58
C HIS A 99 -5.27 -17.39 -6.75
N GLU A 100 -4.76 -16.19 -7.03
CA GLU A 100 -3.59 -15.63 -6.37
C GLU A 100 -3.76 -14.11 -6.26
N ILE A 101 -3.37 -13.56 -5.12
CA ILE A 101 -3.29 -12.12 -4.86
C ILE A 101 -1.83 -11.74 -4.66
N GLU A 102 -1.42 -10.64 -5.27
CA GLU A 102 -0.11 -10.03 -5.07
C GLU A 102 -0.25 -8.72 -4.28
N ILE A 103 0.54 -8.60 -3.21
CA ILE A 103 0.76 -7.34 -2.50
C ILE A 103 2.00 -6.70 -3.08
N ARG A 104 1.86 -5.45 -3.51
CA ARG A 104 2.91 -4.69 -4.17
C ARG A 104 3.23 -3.42 -3.40
N LEU A 105 4.52 -3.18 -3.17
CA LEU A 105 5.03 -1.93 -2.61
C LEU A 105 5.86 -1.22 -3.70
N GLY A 106 5.43 -0.05 -4.12
CA GLY A 106 6.03 0.72 -5.21
C GLY A 106 6.18 -0.07 -6.51
N GLY A 107 5.14 -0.85 -6.85
CA GLY A 107 5.11 -1.69 -8.05
C GLY A 107 5.89 -3.01 -7.94
N VAL A 108 6.61 -3.25 -6.84
CA VAL A 108 7.34 -4.50 -6.60
C VAL A 108 6.50 -5.47 -5.78
N VAL A 109 6.34 -6.71 -6.26
CA VAL A 109 5.66 -7.78 -5.51
C VAL A 109 6.45 -8.11 -4.26
N VAL A 110 5.87 -7.87 -3.09
CA VAL A 110 6.46 -8.22 -1.80
C VAL A 110 5.89 -9.49 -1.23
N GLN A 111 4.65 -9.82 -1.57
CA GLN A 111 3.99 -11.04 -1.11
C GLN A 111 3.01 -11.55 -2.15
N ARG A 112 2.94 -12.88 -2.26
CA ARG A 112 1.94 -13.60 -3.03
C ARG A 112 1.16 -14.49 -2.09
N ILE A 113 -0.15 -14.47 -2.23
CA ILE A 113 -1.09 -15.19 -1.39
C ILE A 113 -1.90 -16.06 -2.34
N ASN A 114 -1.73 -17.37 -2.21
CA ASN A 114 -2.66 -18.31 -2.82
C ASN A 114 -3.88 -18.41 -1.93
N ILE A 115 -5.07 -18.21 -2.50
CA ILE A 115 -6.33 -18.28 -1.77
C ILE A 115 -6.55 -19.67 -1.19
N ASP A 116 -6.11 -20.72 -1.90
CA ASP A 116 -6.21 -22.10 -1.43
C ASP A 116 -5.38 -22.37 -0.15
N ASP A 117 -4.38 -21.53 0.10
CA ASP A 117 -3.48 -21.64 1.26
C ASP A 117 -3.94 -20.76 2.44
N LEU A 118 -4.99 -19.94 2.29
CA LEU A 118 -5.49 -19.07 3.35
C LEU A 118 -6.04 -19.89 4.52
N ASN A 119 -5.43 -19.70 5.69
CA ASN A 119 -5.96 -20.20 6.94
C ASN A 119 -6.89 -19.15 7.55
N VAL A 120 -8.19 -19.37 7.37
CA VAL A 120 -9.28 -18.53 7.85
C VAL A 120 -9.54 -18.89 9.32
N GLN A 121 -9.21 -17.99 10.24
CA GLN A 121 -9.57 -18.14 11.66
C GLN A 121 -10.72 -17.22 12.01
N PHE A 122 -11.82 -17.82 12.43
CA PHE A 122 -13.00 -17.13 12.92
C PHE A 122 -12.79 -16.73 14.37
N GLU A 123 -13.00 -15.46 14.70
CA GLU A 123 -13.04 -15.01 16.09
C GLU A 123 -14.50 -15.06 16.57
N ASP A 124 -14.81 -16.04 17.41
CA ASP A 124 -16.17 -16.33 17.91
C ASP A 124 -16.87 -15.12 18.56
N ASP A 125 -16.12 -14.10 19.01
CA ASP A 125 -16.65 -12.94 19.74
C ASP A 125 -16.99 -11.73 18.84
N LEU A 126 -16.74 -11.80 17.53
CA LEU A 126 -16.92 -10.65 16.62
C LEU A 126 -18.13 -10.77 15.68
N TYR A 127 -18.96 -11.80 15.79
CA TYR A 127 -20.14 -11.92 14.93
C TYR A 127 -21.12 -10.75 15.14
N ASP A 128 -21.36 -9.98 14.08
CA ASP A 128 -22.36 -8.92 14.04
C ASP A 128 -23.70 -9.53 13.63
N GLU A 129 -24.62 -9.71 14.58
CA GLU A 129 -25.96 -10.25 14.30
C GLU A 129 -26.82 -9.34 13.43
N GLU A 130 -26.63 -8.02 13.50
CA GLU A 130 -27.46 -7.05 12.76
C GLU A 130 -27.16 -7.11 11.27
N ASN A 131 -25.87 -7.17 10.93
CA ASN A 131 -25.41 -7.22 9.55
C ASN A 131 -25.11 -8.65 9.07
N ARG A 132 -25.16 -9.63 9.97
CA ARG A 132 -24.80 -11.04 9.73
C ARG A 132 -23.39 -11.18 9.17
N MET A 133 -22.47 -10.40 9.72
CA MET A 133 -21.07 -10.33 9.32
C MET A 133 -20.20 -11.02 10.36
N GLU A 134 -19.24 -11.80 9.90
CA GLU A 134 -18.24 -12.42 10.76
C GLU A 134 -16.86 -11.86 10.40
N TYR A 135 -16.11 -11.45 11.42
CA TYR A 135 -14.77 -10.92 11.26
C TYR A 135 -13.79 -12.08 11.31
N ILE A 136 -13.00 -12.21 10.26
CA ILE A 136 -11.96 -13.23 10.19
C ILE A 136 -10.63 -12.54 10.29
N MET A 137 -9.77 -13.05 11.18
CA MET A 137 -8.36 -12.75 11.11
C MET A 137 -7.64 -13.80 10.24
N VAL A 138 -7.07 -13.34 9.13
CA VAL A 138 -6.16 -14.18 8.35
C VAL A 138 -4.79 -14.18 9.02
N GLN A 139 -4.54 -15.19 9.86
CA GLN A 139 -3.22 -15.36 10.48
C GLN A 139 -2.32 -16.28 9.64
N HIS A 140 -1.41 -15.63 8.91
CA HIS A 140 -0.15 -16.14 8.33
C HIS A 140 -0.19 -17.46 7.54
N ILE A 141 0.08 -17.36 6.23
CA ILE A 141 0.46 -18.48 5.36
C ILE A 141 1.99 -18.68 5.43
N ASN A 142 2.44 -19.92 5.40
CA ASN A 142 3.83 -20.36 5.55
C ASN A 142 4.87 -19.55 4.73
N ARG A 143 5.96 -19.17 5.42
CA ARG A 143 7.15 -18.47 4.93
C ARG A 143 8.01 -19.34 4.00
N ARG A 144 7.51 -19.74 2.84
CA ARG A 144 8.30 -20.52 1.87
C ARG A 144 8.46 -19.73 0.56
N HIS A 145 9.71 -19.35 0.26
CA HIS A 145 10.23 -18.96 -1.06
C HIS A 145 10.28 -17.47 -1.50
N LEU A 146 10.60 -16.53 -0.61
CA LEU A 146 11.13 -15.22 -1.05
C LEU A 146 12.66 -15.14 -0.86
N SER A 147 13.40 -16.02 -1.53
CA SER A 147 14.87 -16.02 -1.53
C SER A 147 15.49 -15.18 -2.68
N GLY A 148 14.72 -14.27 -3.29
CA GLY A 148 15.12 -13.53 -4.50
C GLY A 148 15.60 -12.08 -4.29
N LEU A 149 15.16 -11.39 -3.24
CA LEU A 149 15.64 -10.06 -2.91
C LEU A 149 16.35 -10.11 -1.57
N GLY A 150 17.69 -10.17 -1.61
CA GLY A 150 18.48 -10.02 -0.41
C GLY A 150 18.34 -8.61 0.14
N HIS A 151 17.39 -8.39 1.06
CA HIS A 151 17.40 -7.39 2.13
C HIS A 151 16.50 -7.95 3.24
N ALA A 152 16.91 -7.73 4.50
CA ALA A 152 16.39 -8.34 5.72
C ALA A 152 14.84 -8.45 5.75
N GLY A 153 14.33 -9.66 5.53
CA GLY A 153 12.91 -9.95 5.55
C GLY A 153 12.45 -10.24 6.97
N GLY A 154 11.95 -9.22 7.65
CA GLY A 154 11.04 -9.41 8.76
C GLY A 154 9.62 -9.76 8.30
N ASP A 155 8.73 -9.99 9.24
CA ASP A 155 7.43 -10.60 9.01
C ASP A 155 6.40 -9.51 8.67
N ILE A 156 5.89 -9.48 7.43
CA ILE A 156 4.72 -8.65 7.11
C ILE A 156 3.49 -9.37 7.66
N LEU A 157 2.89 -8.81 8.71
CA LEU A 157 1.69 -9.34 9.34
C LEU A 157 0.45 -8.81 8.63
N LEU A 158 0.05 -9.51 7.57
CA LEU A 158 -1.28 -9.33 7.01
C LEU A 158 -2.32 -9.61 8.11
N LYS A 159 -3.09 -8.60 8.46
CA LYS A 159 -4.27 -8.73 9.30
C LYS A 159 -5.42 -8.19 8.47
N ASP A 160 -5.90 -9.03 7.58
CA ASP A 160 -7.06 -8.69 6.76
C ASP A 160 -8.33 -8.87 7.59
N LEU A 161 -9.32 -8.04 7.29
CA LEU A 161 -10.70 -8.21 7.71
C LEU A 161 -11.46 -8.81 6.53
N LEU A 162 -11.73 -10.11 6.57
CA LEU A 162 -12.59 -10.75 5.55
C LEU A 162 -14.05 -10.53 5.92
N GLU A 163 -14.82 -9.87 5.04
CA GLU A 163 -16.28 -9.86 5.14
C GLU A 163 -16.87 -11.12 4.50
N LEU A 164 -17.42 -11.99 5.33
CA LEU A 164 -18.21 -13.14 4.90
C LEU A 164 -19.69 -12.78 4.80
N VAL A 165 -20.14 -12.38 3.62
CA VAL A 165 -21.58 -12.19 3.37
C VAL A 165 -22.24 -13.55 3.15
N ALA A 166 -22.98 -14.04 4.15
CA ALA A 166 -23.82 -15.23 4.03
C ALA A 166 -25.23 -14.85 3.53
N ASP A 167 -25.61 -15.30 2.33
CA ASP A 167 -26.98 -15.22 1.83
C ASP A 167 -27.87 -16.29 2.50
N GLU A 168 -29.08 -15.91 2.92
CA GLU A 168 -30.11 -16.75 3.53
C GLU A 168 -30.47 -18.03 2.76
N THR A 169 -30.10 -18.12 1.49
CA THR A 169 -30.47 -19.21 0.60
C THR A 169 -29.37 -20.22 0.31
N ASN A 170 -28.13 -19.97 0.71
CA ASN A 170 -27.00 -20.87 0.47
C ASN A 170 -26.26 -21.20 1.77
N ASP A 171 -26.04 -22.49 2.01
CA ASP A 171 -25.20 -23.01 3.09
C ASP A 171 -23.84 -22.28 3.12
N LEU A 172 -23.67 -21.29 4.00
CA LEU A 172 -22.41 -20.65 4.49
C LEU A 172 -21.19 -20.70 3.55
N THR A 173 -21.34 -20.49 2.24
CA THR A 173 -20.21 -20.41 1.32
C THR A 173 -19.81 -18.95 1.18
N PRO A 174 -18.67 -18.53 1.76
CA PRO A 174 -17.98 -17.30 1.40
C PRO A 174 -18.09 -16.97 -0.09
N GLN A 175 -18.61 -15.79 -0.43
CA GLN A 175 -18.63 -15.35 -1.83
C GLN A 175 -17.61 -14.26 -2.11
N THR A 176 -17.26 -13.42 -1.13
CA THR A 176 -16.42 -12.24 -1.32
C THR A 176 -15.30 -12.13 -0.28
N LEU A 177 -14.18 -11.55 -0.69
CA LEU A 177 -13.02 -11.17 0.10
C LEU A 177 -12.97 -9.65 0.09
N ILE A 178 -13.10 -9.04 1.26
CA ILE A 178 -12.82 -7.62 1.46
C ILE A 178 -11.49 -7.51 2.20
N ILE A 179 -10.71 -6.48 1.92
CA ILE A 179 -9.45 -6.21 2.62
C ILE A 179 -9.47 -4.77 3.09
N ASN A 180 -9.72 -4.58 4.39
CA ASN A 180 -9.84 -3.23 4.97
C ASN A 180 -8.48 -2.61 5.30
N GLU A 181 -7.52 -3.40 5.77
CA GLU A 181 -6.23 -2.88 6.19
C GLU A 181 -5.08 -3.87 5.98
N LEU A 182 -3.90 -3.33 5.70
CA LEU A 182 -2.63 -4.05 5.84
C LEU A 182 -1.87 -3.55 7.06
N ILE A 183 -1.38 -4.49 7.86
CA ILE A 183 -0.59 -4.18 9.05
C ILE A 183 0.87 -4.57 8.80
N PHE A 184 1.79 -3.64 9.11
CA PHE A 184 3.22 -3.85 9.01
C PHE A 184 3.85 -3.67 10.37
N ASP A 185 4.75 -4.56 10.76
CA ASP A 185 5.64 -4.27 11.87
C ASP A 185 6.61 -3.16 11.45
N GLU A 186 6.66 -2.07 12.22
CA GLU A 186 7.55 -0.95 11.93
C GLU A 186 9.02 -1.37 11.80
N LYS A 187 9.45 -2.40 12.54
CA LYS A 187 10.84 -2.86 12.51
C LYS A 187 11.23 -3.49 11.15
N ASP A 188 10.23 -3.86 10.37
CA ASP A 188 10.39 -4.56 9.09
C ASP A 188 10.31 -3.58 7.89
N LEU A 189 9.93 -2.32 8.16
CA LEU A 189 9.92 -1.25 7.17
C LEU A 189 11.29 -0.57 7.08
N THR A 190 11.68 -0.23 5.85
CA THR A 190 12.93 0.50 5.64
C THR A 190 12.85 1.92 6.22
N PRO A 191 13.96 2.49 6.74
CA PRO A 191 13.97 3.85 7.28
C PRO A 191 13.46 4.92 6.31
N GLY A 192 13.61 4.68 5.00
CA GLY A 192 13.10 5.56 3.95
C GLY A 192 11.58 5.59 3.87
N ILE A 193 10.88 4.47 4.09
CA ILE A 193 9.40 4.44 4.15
C ILE A 193 8.93 5.10 5.44
N MET A 194 9.63 4.82 6.55
CA MET A 194 9.31 5.35 7.87
C MET A 194 9.29 6.88 7.96
N SER A 195 10.09 7.59 7.16
CA SER A 195 10.09 9.05 7.16
C SER A 195 8.81 9.68 6.62
N PHE A 196 7.95 8.91 5.93
CA PHE A 196 6.72 9.41 5.32
C PHE A 196 5.46 9.09 6.12
N ILE A 197 5.57 8.23 7.14
CA ILE A 197 4.44 7.85 7.97
C ILE A 197 4.25 8.93 9.04
N LYS A 198 3.00 9.36 9.24
CA LYS A 198 2.65 10.35 10.25
C LYS A 198 2.93 9.79 11.65
N LYS A 199 3.48 10.62 12.52
CA LYS A 199 3.73 10.26 13.93
C LYS A 199 2.50 10.48 14.78
#